data_AF-A0A0D1M0T1-F1
#
_entry.id   AF-A0A0D1M0T1-F1
#
_cell.length_a   1.000
_cell.length_b   1.000
_cell.length_c   1.000
_cell.angle_alpha   90.00
_cell.angle_beta   90.00
_cell.angle_gamma   90.00
#
_symmetry.space_group_name_H-M   'P 1'
#
loop_
_entity.id
_entity.type
_entity.pdbx_description
1 polymer ?
#
loop_
_entity_poly.entity_id
_entity_poly.type
_entity_poly.pdbx_seq_one_letter_code
_entity_poly.pdbx_strand_id
1 'polypeptide(L)'
;MLTVIKQHEDENVIVYDYYIEGRQDVYEDTGHIVIESMGGSATWRAVNDDTEKYLKQAITALIMKRNENGGVYPDNLKVVQG
;
A
#
# COMPACT_ATOMS: atom_id res chain seq x y z
N MET A 1 -11.15 -8.13 2.86
CA MET A 1 -10.50 -6.95 3.48
C MET A 1 -9.16 -6.76 2.81
N LEU A 2 -8.84 -5.56 2.35
CA LEU A 2 -7.51 -5.23 1.82
C LEU A 2 -6.64 -4.72 2.98
N THR A 3 -5.43 -5.24 3.11
CA THR A 3 -4.45 -4.80 4.11
C THR A 3 -3.29 -4.13 3.40
N VAL A 4 -2.82 -3.02 3.96
CA VAL A 4 -1.61 -2.32 3.53
C VAL A 4 -0.68 -2.23 4.74
N ILE A 5 0.53 -2.76 4.63
CA ILE A 5 1.49 -2.86 5.74
C ILE A 5 2.85 -2.33 5.33
N LYS A 6 3.44 -1.50 6.19
CA LYS A 6 4.79 -0.97 6.00
C LYS A 6 5.80 -2.09 6.23
N GLN A 7 6.66 -2.30 5.24
CA GLN A 7 7.76 -3.26 5.33
C GLN A 7 9.05 -2.57 5.77
N HIS A 8 9.29 -1.36 5.26
CA HIS A 8 10.52 -0.62 5.47
C HIS A 8 10.27 0.88 5.39
N GLU A 9 10.99 1.64 6.19
CA GLU A 9 11.03 3.10 6.13
C GLU A 9 12.44 3.57 6.47
N ASP A 10 12.96 4.45 5.62
CA ASP A 10 14.18 5.21 5.88
C ASP A 10 13.99 6.68 5.49
N GLU A 11 15.07 7.46 5.51
CA GLU A 11 15.05 8.90 5.21
C GLU A 11 14.56 9.23 3.79
N ASN A 12 14.65 8.29 2.85
CA ASN A 12 14.40 8.50 1.42
C ASN A 12 13.15 7.77 0.92
N VAL A 13 12.79 6.63 1.52
CA VAL A 13 11.69 5.80 1.03
C VAL A 13 10.84 5.19 2.14
N ILE A 14 9.56 4.99 1.82
CA ILE A 14 8.64 4.15 2.59
C ILE A 14 8.12 3.05 1.68
N VAL A 15 8.30 1.80 2.09
CA VAL A 15 7.89 0.61 1.34
C VAL A 15 6.70 -0.03 2.02
N TYR A 16 5.66 -0.29 1.23
CA TYR A 16 4.44 -0.96 1.64
C TYR A 16 4.19 -2.19 0.78
N ASP A 17 3.64 -3.22 1.42
CA ASP A 17 2.93 -4.29 0.74
C ASP A 17 1.43 -4.08 0.87
N TYR A 18 0.68 -4.52 -0.13
CA TYR A 18 -0.76 -4.66 -0.02
C TYR A 18 -1.22 -6.05 -0.48
N TYR A 19 -2.20 -6.61 0.23
CA TYR A 19 -2.77 -7.93 -0.06
C TYR A 19 -4.17 -8.08 0.52
N ILE A 20 -4.94 -9.05 0.04
CA ILE A 20 -6.22 -9.45 0.64
C ILE A 20 -5.95 -10.33 1.86
N GLU A 21 -6.59 -10.05 3.00
CA GLU A 21 -6.44 -10.87 4.22
C GLU A 21 -6.66 -12.37 3.93
N GLY A 22 -5.76 -13.21 4.44
CA GLY A 22 -5.77 -14.65 4.19
C GLY A 22 -5.03 -15.08 2.91
N ARG A 23 -4.46 -14.14 2.16
CA ARG A 23 -3.67 -14.40 0.93
C ARG A 23 -2.25 -13.83 1.01
N GLN A 24 -1.79 -13.43 2.19
CA GLN A 24 -0.48 -12.76 2.35
C GLN A 24 0.73 -13.60 1.94
N ASP A 25 0.63 -14.93 1.99
CA ASP A 25 1.74 -15.85 1.65
C ASP A 25 1.81 -16.20 0.16
N VAL A 26 0.92 -15.62 -0.66
CA VAL A 26 0.87 -15.86 -2.11
C VAL A 26 1.48 -14.67 -2.83
N TYR A 27 2.65 -14.87 -3.44
CA TYR A 27 3.36 -13.84 -4.19
C TYR A 27 2.47 -13.15 -5.24
N GLU A 28 1.60 -13.90 -5.92
CA GLU A 28 0.68 -13.38 -6.94
C GLU A 28 -0.42 -12.46 -6.41
N ASP A 29 -0.69 -12.51 -5.10
CA ASP A 29 -1.74 -11.74 -4.41
C ASP A 29 -1.20 -10.55 -3.62
N THR A 30 0.11 -10.34 -3.64
CA THR A 30 0.80 -9.24 -2.94
C THR A 30 1.35 -8.26 -3.96
N GLY A 31 1.06 -6.97 -3.78
CA GLY A 31 1.69 -5.89 -4.54
C GLY A 31 2.47 -4.95 -3.63
N HIS A 32 3.29 -4.10 -4.24
CA HIS A 32 4.25 -3.24 -3.56
C HIS A 32 4.05 -1.77 -3.93
N ILE A 33 4.19 -0.89 -2.95
CA ILE A 33 4.14 0.56 -3.12
C ILE A 33 5.38 1.15 -2.45
N VAL A 34 6.17 1.90 -3.21
CA VAL A 34 7.33 2.65 -2.70
C VAL A 34 7.01 4.13 -2.84
N ILE A 35 7.07 4.86 -1.73
CA ILE A 35 6.84 6.30 -1.66
C ILE A 35 8.19 6.96 -1.41
N GLU A 36 8.58 7.88 -2.29
CA GLU A 36 9.85 8.60 -2.18
C GLU A 36 9.67 9.94 -1.46
N SER A 37 10.61 10.30 -0.59
CA SER A 37 10.62 11.56 0.15
C SER A 37 10.58 12.80 -0.75
N MET A 38 11.08 12.68 -2.00
CA MET A 38 11.08 13.77 -3.00
C MET A 38 9.73 13.98 -3.70
N GLY A 39 8.69 13.21 -3.35
CA GLY A 39 7.33 13.38 -3.88
C GLY A 39 6.98 12.47 -5.06
N GLY A 40 7.74 11.37 -5.25
CA GLY A 40 7.48 10.33 -6.24
C GLY A 40 6.89 9.04 -5.63
N SER A 41 6.40 8.15 -6.48
CA SER A 41 6.06 6.78 -6.07
C SER A 41 6.32 5.79 -7.18
N ALA A 42 6.88 4.63 -6.82
CA ALA A 42 6.97 3.46 -7.69
C ALA A 42 6.02 2.37 -7.19
N THR A 43 5.33 1.67 -8.09
CA THR A 43 4.32 0.68 -7.74
C THR A 43 4.49 -0.60 -8.55
N TRP A 44 4.24 -1.73 -7.89
CA TRP A 44 4.18 -3.05 -8.49
C TRP A 44 2.85 -3.67 -8.09
N ARG A 45 1.95 -3.84 -9.06
CA ARG A 45 0.68 -4.50 -8.80
C ARG A 45 0.88 -5.99 -8.52
N ALA A 46 0.03 -6.56 -7.68
CA ALA A 46 -0.10 -8.00 -7.57
C ALA A 46 -0.44 -8.61 -8.94
N VAL A 47 0.03 -9.83 -9.22
CA VAL A 47 -0.23 -10.53 -10.50
C VAL A 47 -1.73 -10.70 -10.72
N ASN A 48 -2.46 -11.05 -9.66
CA ASN A 48 -3.91 -11.25 -9.65
C ASN A 48 -4.72 -9.94 -9.51
N ASP A 49 -4.06 -8.78 -9.53
CA ASP A 49 -4.69 -7.45 -9.58
C ASP A 49 -4.50 -6.84 -10.96
N ASP A 50 -4.99 -7.52 -11.99
CA ASP A 50 -4.85 -7.16 -13.42
C ASP A 50 -5.45 -5.79 -13.78
N THR A 51 -6.51 -5.39 -13.09
CA THR A 51 -7.19 -4.10 -13.23
C THR A 51 -6.67 -3.02 -12.27
N GLU A 52 -5.67 -3.35 -11.43
CA GLU A 52 -5.10 -2.47 -10.41
C GLU A 52 -6.13 -1.95 -9.41
N LYS A 53 -7.26 -2.65 -9.26
CA LYS A 53 -8.34 -2.25 -8.36
C LYS A 53 -7.80 -2.13 -6.93
N TYR A 54 -7.06 -3.14 -6.48
CA TYR A 54 -6.55 -3.17 -5.12
C TYR A 54 -5.39 -2.19 -4.92
N LEU A 55 -4.51 -2.06 -5.91
CA LEU A 55 -3.45 -1.04 -5.90
C LEU A 55 -4.02 0.37 -5.73
N LYS A 56 -5.02 0.73 -6.53
CA LYS A 56 -5.67 2.07 -6.46
C LYS A 56 -6.34 2.31 -5.12
N GLN A 57 -7.00 1.29 -4.58
CA GLN A 57 -7.61 1.35 -3.24
C GLN A 57 -6.54 1.53 -2.14
N ALA A 58 -5.44 0.78 -2.20
CA ALA A 58 -4.34 0.87 -1.25
C ALA A 58 -3.69 2.27 -1.25
N ILE A 59 -3.35 2.80 -2.42
CA ILE A 59 -2.75 4.14 -2.57
C ILE A 59 -3.71 5.22 -2.04
N THR A 60 -4.98 5.15 -2.44
CA THR A 60 -5.98 6.14 -2.01
C THR A 60 -6.11 6.15 -0.49
N ALA A 61 -6.20 4.97 0.12
CA ALA A 61 -6.33 4.83 1.56
C ALA A 61 -5.08 5.34 2.30
N LEU A 62 -3.87 5.05 1.79
CA LEU A 62 -2.61 5.57 2.36
C LEU A 62 -2.57 7.10 2.34
N ILE A 63 -2.92 7.74 1.22
CA ILE A 63 -2.92 9.20 1.08
C ILE A 63 -3.97 9.84 2.00
N MET A 64 -5.18 9.27 2.04
CA MET A 64 -6.23 9.76 2.94
C MET A 64 -5.78 9.68 4.40
N LYS A 65 -5.24 8.53 4.83
CA LYS A 65 -4.78 8.34 6.19
C LYS A 65 -3.60 9.24 6.55
N ARG A 66 -2.67 9.47 5.61
CA ARG A 66 -1.61 10.46 5.76
C ARG A 66 -2.16 11.85 6.02
N ASN A 67 -3.13 12.29 5.24
CA ASN A 67 -3.71 13.62 5.36
C ASN A 67 -4.46 13.78 6.70
N GLU A 68 -5.15 12.73 7.16
CA GLU A 68 -5.76 12.68 8.49
C GLU A 68 -4.73 12.74 9.62
N ASN A 69 -3.56 12.11 9.42
CA ASN A 69 -2.48 12.03 10.41
C ASN A 69 -1.47 13.19 10.33
N GLY A 70 -1.84 14.32 9.72
CA GLY A 70 -0.97 15.50 9.65
C GLY A 70 0.29 15.32 8.80
N GLY A 71 0.27 14.43 7.81
CA GLY A 71 1.38 14.21 6.88
C GLY A 71 2.19 12.94 7.12
N VAL A 72 1.85 12.15 8.15
CA VAL A 72 2.55 10.90 8.50
C VAL A 72 1.83 9.69 7.93
N TYR A 73 2.54 8.87 7.14
CA TYR A 73 1.99 7.61 6.64
C TYR A 73 1.89 6.54 7.75
N PRO A 74 0.80 5.74 7.78
CA PRO A 74 0.57 4.75 8.84
C PRO A 74 1.48 3.52 8.68
N ASP A 75 1.73 2.78 9.77
CA ASP A 75 2.45 1.48 9.71
C ASP A 75 1.58 0.36 9.14
N ASN A 76 0.28 0.36 9.45
CA ASN A 76 -0.68 -0.63 8.99
C ASN A 76 -2.04 0.03 8.74
N LEU A 77 -2.71 -0.39 7.68
CA LEU A 77 -4.02 0.12 7.28
C LEU A 77 -4.91 -1.01 6.77
N LYS A 78 -6.08 -1.17 7.38
CA LYS A 78 -7.15 -2.03 6.88
C LYS A 78 -8.12 -1.21 6.04
N VAL A 79 -8.32 -1.63 4.79
CA VAL A 79 -9.17 -0.96 3.81
C VAL A 79 -10.40 -1.84 3.55
N VAL A 80 -11.56 -1.34 4.00
CA VAL A 80 -12.85 -1.98 3.70
C VAL A 80 -13.12 -1.78 2.21
N GLN A 81 -13.28 -2.90 1.48
CA GLN A 81 -13.62 -2.86 0.07
C GLN A 81 -15.04 -2.33 -0.07
N GLY A 82 -15.17 -1.13 -0.63
CA GLY A 82 -16.45 -0.59 -1.12
C GLY A 82 -16.82 -1.14 -2.50
#